data_AF-A0A9D5VT98-F1
#
_entry.id   AF-A0A9D5VT98-F1
#
_cell.length_a   1.000
_cell.length_b   1.000
_cell.length_c   1.000
_cell.angle_alpha   90.00
_cell.angle_beta   90.00
_cell.angle_gamma   90.00
#
_symmetry.space_group_name_H-M   'P 1'
#
loop_
_entity.id
_entity.type
_entity.pdbx_description
1 polymer ?
#
loop_
_entity_poly.entity_id
_entity_poly.type
_entity_poly.pdbx_seq_one_letter_code
_entity_poly.pdbx_strand_id
1 'polypeptide(L)'
;MKRSIESSEIHNKEMKEIRESLREFNESLKKSSEIHRKEMKEFRESLKKSSEMNNKEMKEICESLREFNESLKKSSEIHRKEMKEFKESLREMRQSSDEMFKGLVELRRQLGDLGLVQGEIAEDLFYRNIFYLFKDFHFNDIHRNLKKKGEAEYDIVAVNNESVLVIEVKNKLEKRMVDNFLNKKIPNFKKAFPKFQKYKMLAGMGALVIKDDIGRYAEKSGLYVLTQTGDGGASLMNHKRFKPKEF
;
A
#
# COMPACT_ATOMS: atom_id res chain seq x y z
N MET A 1 62.31 20.84 -109.76
CA MET A 1 62.90 19.60 -109.23
C MET A 1 63.36 19.71 -107.77
N LYS A 2 64.20 20.67 -107.37
CA LYS A 2 64.71 20.77 -105.97
C LYS A 2 63.64 20.95 -104.87
N ARG A 3 62.64 21.83 -105.07
CA ARG A 3 61.55 22.05 -104.09
C ARG A 3 60.64 20.83 -103.83
N SER A 4 60.50 19.91 -104.80
CA SER A 4 59.70 18.69 -104.63
C SER A 4 60.41 17.60 -103.84
N ILE A 5 61.76 17.60 -103.84
CA ILE A 5 62.57 16.61 -103.12
C ILE A 5 62.65 16.97 -101.63
N GLU A 6 62.89 18.25 -101.30
CA GLU A 6 62.88 18.73 -99.90
C GLU A 6 61.49 18.59 -99.24
N SER A 7 60.40 18.86 -99.97
CA SER A 7 59.04 18.63 -99.48
C SER A 7 58.73 17.15 -99.25
N SER A 8 59.34 16.25 -100.04
CA SER A 8 59.18 14.81 -99.88
C SER A 8 59.96 14.28 -98.67
N GLU A 9 61.14 14.84 -98.36
CA GLU A 9 61.95 14.45 -97.21
C GLU A 9 61.34 14.92 -95.87
N ILE A 10 60.82 16.14 -95.82
CA ILE A 10 60.09 16.67 -94.65
C ILE A 10 58.83 15.83 -94.40
N HIS A 11 58.05 15.55 -95.45
CA HIS A 11 56.87 14.69 -95.35
C HIS A 11 57.20 13.27 -94.87
N ASN A 12 58.32 12.69 -95.31
CA ASN A 12 58.74 11.36 -94.88
C ASN A 12 59.19 11.33 -93.41
N LYS A 13 59.79 12.43 -92.91
CA LYS A 13 60.15 12.60 -91.50
C LYS A 13 58.91 12.75 -90.61
N GLU A 14 57.96 13.62 -91.00
CA GLU A 14 56.68 13.78 -90.30
C GLU A 14 55.88 12.46 -90.26
N MET A 15 55.85 11.72 -91.38
CA MET A 15 55.18 10.41 -91.44
C MET A 15 55.86 9.36 -90.57
N LYS A 16 57.17 9.47 -90.31
CA LYS A 16 57.90 8.59 -89.39
C LYS A 16 57.56 8.94 -87.93
N GLU A 17 57.56 10.22 -87.57
CA GLU A 17 57.17 10.69 -86.23
C GLU A 17 55.71 10.31 -85.91
N ILE A 18 54.78 10.49 -86.87
CA ILE A 18 53.38 10.07 -86.72
C ILE A 18 53.27 8.56 -86.48
N ARG A 19 54.03 7.73 -87.21
CA ARG A 19 54.03 6.27 -87.00
C ARG A 19 54.58 5.86 -85.64
N GLU A 20 55.58 6.58 -85.14
CA GLU A 20 56.18 6.34 -83.83
C GLU A 20 55.22 6.73 -82.69
N SER A 21 54.60 7.92 -82.77
CA SER A 21 53.54 8.32 -81.83
C SER A 21 52.32 7.40 -81.87
N LEU A 22 51.92 6.91 -83.06
CA LEU A 22 50.85 5.91 -83.18
C LEU A 22 51.24 4.57 -82.55
N ARG A 23 52.52 4.18 -82.61
CA ARG A 23 53.00 2.97 -81.94
C ARG A 23 52.95 3.13 -80.42
N GLU A 24 53.48 4.23 -79.90
CA GLU A 24 53.46 4.54 -78.46
C GLU A 24 52.03 4.64 -77.91
N PHE A 25 51.14 5.30 -78.65
CA PHE A 25 49.73 5.39 -78.31
C PHE A 25 49.07 4.00 -78.25
N ASN A 26 49.33 3.14 -79.24
CA ASN A 26 48.81 1.76 -79.24
C ASN A 26 49.36 0.92 -78.07
N GLU A 27 50.63 1.08 -77.72
CA GLU A 27 51.22 0.40 -76.56
C GLU A 27 50.61 0.89 -75.23
N SER A 28 50.40 2.20 -75.10
CA SER A 28 49.72 2.81 -73.96
C SER A 28 48.29 2.30 -73.83
N LEU A 29 47.54 2.24 -74.94
CA LEU A 29 46.18 1.68 -74.96
C LEU A 29 46.15 0.21 -74.55
N LYS A 30 47.11 -0.61 -74.98
CA LYS A 30 47.21 -2.02 -74.55
C LYS A 30 47.44 -2.13 -73.04
N LYS A 31 48.41 -1.39 -72.49
CA LYS A 31 48.69 -1.37 -71.05
C LYS A 31 47.48 -0.88 -70.26
N SER A 32 46.82 0.19 -70.70
CA SER A 32 45.61 0.71 -70.07
C SER A 32 44.47 -0.33 -70.10
N SER A 33 44.30 -1.05 -71.21
CA SER A 33 43.30 -2.11 -71.32
C SER A 33 43.60 -3.29 -70.40
N GLU A 34 44.87 -3.65 -70.22
CA GLU A 34 45.30 -4.72 -69.30
C GLU A 34 45.07 -4.32 -67.83
N ILE A 35 45.43 -3.10 -67.45
CA ILE A 35 45.19 -2.55 -66.11
C ILE A 35 43.69 -2.53 -65.82
N HIS A 36 42.91 -1.97 -66.73
CA HIS A 36 41.45 -1.91 -66.56
C HIS A 36 40.83 -3.30 -66.44
N ARG A 37 41.30 -4.28 -67.22
CA ARG A 37 40.84 -5.67 -67.12
C ARG A 37 41.15 -6.27 -65.75
N LYS A 38 42.31 -5.96 -65.17
CA LYS A 38 42.70 -6.42 -63.83
C LYS A 38 41.86 -5.77 -62.74
N GLU A 39 41.70 -4.45 -62.78
CA GLU A 39 40.85 -3.70 -61.84
C GLU A 39 39.40 -4.17 -61.88
N MET A 40 38.85 -4.40 -63.09
CA MET A 40 37.49 -4.91 -63.24
C MET A 40 37.33 -6.33 -62.68
N LYS A 41 38.39 -7.15 -62.71
CA LYS A 41 38.38 -8.47 -62.07
C LYS A 41 38.35 -8.35 -60.55
N GLU A 42 39.23 -7.52 -59.98
CA GLU A 42 39.29 -7.27 -58.52
C GLU A 42 37.99 -6.63 -58.00
N PHE A 43 37.42 -5.68 -58.74
CA PHE A 43 36.13 -5.08 -58.43
C PHE A 43 34.99 -6.10 -58.41
N ARG A 44 34.93 -7.01 -59.41
CA ARG A 44 33.94 -8.10 -59.43
C ARG A 44 34.10 -9.07 -58.26
N GLU A 45 35.33 -9.41 -57.89
CA GLU A 45 35.60 -10.27 -56.74
C GLU A 45 35.19 -9.61 -55.42
N SER A 46 35.47 -8.30 -55.26
CA SER A 46 35.02 -7.51 -54.11
C SER A 46 33.50 -7.44 -54.01
N LEU A 47 32.80 -7.17 -55.12
CA LEU A 47 31.34 -7.17 -55.17
C LEU A 47 30.76 -8.53 -54.79
N LYS A 48 31.36 -9.62 -55.28
CA LYS A 48 30.91 -10.98 -54.95
C LYS A 48 31.04 -11.26 -53.45
N LYS A 49 32.19 -10.95 -52.86
CA LYS A 49 32.42 -11.12 -51.41
C LYS A 49 31.46 -10.27 -50.57
N SER A 50 31.25 -9.01 -50.96
CA SER A 50 30.31 -8.12 -50.27
C SER A 50 28.88 -8.64 -50.35
N SER A 51 28.45 -9.12 -51.52
CA SER A 51 27.12 -9.72 -51.68
C SER A 51 26.95 -11.00 -50.85
N GLU A 52 27.97 -11.86 -50.78
CA GLU A 52 27.96 -13.07 -49.96
C GLU A 52 27.88 -12.76 -48.47
N MET A 53 28.65 -11.76 -48.01
CA MET A 53 28.63 -11.30 -46.62
C MET A 53 27.28 -10.70 -46.24
N ASN A 54 26.72 -9.82 -47.07
CA ASN A 54 25.40 -9.23 -46.85
C ASN A 54 24.30 -10.31 -46.79
N ASN A 55 24.36 -11.31 -47.67
CA ASN A 55 23.40 -12.42 -47.65
C ASN A 55 23.50 -13.25 -46.37
N LYS A 56 24.72 -13.46 -45.85
CA LYS A 56 24.94 -14.17 -44.60
C LYS A 56 24.40 -13.38 -43.41
N GLU A 57 24.72 -12.09 -43.31
CA GLU A 57 24.22 -11.20 -42.25
C GLU A 57 22.69 -11.12 -42.27
N MET A 58 22.10 -10.99 -43.47
CA MET A 58 20.64 -10.94 -43.61
C MET A 58 19.97 -12.24 -43.13
N LYS A 59 20.62 -13.39 -43.35
CA LYS A 59 20.12 -14.68 -42.86
C LYS A 59 20.16 -14.75 -41.33
N GLU A 60 21.25 -14.33 -40.71
CA GLU A 60 21.42 -14.30 -39.25
C GLU A 60 20.40 -13.36 -38.57
N ILE A 61 20.13 -12.20 -39.19
CA ILE A 61 19.10 -11.25 -38.72
C ILE A 61 17.71 -11.88 -38.81
N CYS A 62 17.38 -12.53 -39.93
CA CYS A 62 16.09 -13.20 -40.11
C CYS A 62 15.88 -14.32 -39.06
N GLU A 63 16.92 -15.11 -38.78
CA GLU A 63 16.86 -16.17 -37.75
C GLU A 63 16.67 -15.56 -36.36
N SER A 64 17.43 -14.53 -36.00
CA SER A 64 17.32 -13.84 -34.71
C SER A 64 15.93 -13.20 -34.51
N LEU A 65 15.37 -12.56 -35.54
CA LEU A 65 14.02 -11.98 -35.49
C LEU A 65 12.94 -13.05 -35.34
N ARG A 66 13.14 -14.23 -35.91
CA ARG A 66 12.22 -15.35 -35.76
C ARG A 66 12.21 -15.85 -34.33
N GLU A 67 13.39 -16.11 -33.74
CA GLU A 67 13.52 -16.56 -32.35
C GLU A 67 12.94 -15.54 -31.37
N PHE A 68 13.22 -14.25 -31.59
CA PHE A 68 12.66 -13.17 -30.77
C PHE A 68 11.12 -13.16 -30.82
N ASN A 69 10.52 -13.28 -32.01
CA ASN A 69 9.06 -13.34 -32.17
C ASN A 69 8.44 -14.58 -31.51
N GLU A 70 9.09 -15.73 -31.60
CA GLU A 70 8.65 -16.95 -30.92
C GLU A 70 8.70 -16.80 -29.38
N SER A 71 9.75 -16.16 -28.86
CA SER A 71 9.88 -15.85 -27.43
C SER A 71 8.79 -14.90 -26.94
N LEU A 72 8.50 -13.83 -27.69
CA LEU A 72 7.43 -12.88 -27.37
C LEU A 72 6.04 -13.56 -27.34
N LYS A 73 5.76 -14.45 -28.30
CA LYS A 73 4.50 -15.21 -28.31
C LYS A 73 4.35 -16.07 -27.06
N LYS A 74 5.39 -16.85 -26.72
CA LYS A 74 5.39 -17.70 -25.52
C LYS A 74 5.21 -16.86 -24.24
N SER A 75 5.92 -15.75 -24.12
CA SER A 75 5.81 -14.84 -22.97
C SER A 75 4.39 -14.27 -22.85
N SER A 76 3.79 -13.84 -23.96
CA SER A 76 2.41 -13.34 -23.96
C SER A 76 1.39 -14.40 -23.56
N GLU A 77 1.58 -15.66 -23.98
CA GLU A 77 0.70 -16.78 -23.62
C GLU A 77 0.79 -17.11 -22.13
N ILE A 78 2.00 -17.17 -21.58
CA ILE A 78 2.24 -17.39 -20.14
C ILE A 78 1.58 -16.27 -19.33
N HIS A 79 1.85 -15.02 -19.69
CA HIS A 79 1.28 -13.87 -18.98
C HIS A 79 -0.26 -13.87 -19.02
N ARG A 80 -0.86 -14.24 -20.16
CA ARG A 80 -2.31 -14.37 -20.29
C ARG A 80 -2.88 -15.46 -19.37
N LYS A 81 -2.17 -16.58 -19.23
CA LYS A 81 -2.57 -17.68 -18.35
C LYS A 81 -2.49 -17.27 -16.87
N GLU A 82 -1.38 -16.68 -16.45
CA GLU A 82 -1.19 -16.19 -15.09
C GLU A 82 -2.24 -15.14 -14.70
N MET A 83 -2.56 -14.21 -15.62
CA MET A 83 -3.60 -13.21 -15.38
C MET A 83 -5.00 -13.82 -15.25
N LYS A 84 -5.27 -14.95 -15.91
CA LYS A 84 -6.54 -15.67 -15.76
C LYS A 84 -6.62 -16.35 -14.39
N GLU A 85 -5.58 -17.08 -13.99
CA GLU A 85 -5.49 -17.75 -12.69
C GLU A 85 -5.56 -16.74 -11.53
N PHE A 86 -4.87 -15.60 -11.66
CA PHE A 86 -4.94 -14.51 -10.67
C PHE A 86 -6.36 -13.95 -10.51
N LYS A 87 -7.08 -13.74 -11.63
CA LYS A 87 -8.48 -13.27 -11.59
C LYS A 87 -9.42 -14.29 -10.95
N GLU A 88 -9.21 -15.59 -11.19
CA GLU A 88 -9.98 -16.66 -10.56
C GLU A 88 -9.73 -16.71 -9.05
N SER A 89 -8.47 -16.64 -8.61
CA SER A 89 -8.10 -16.58 -7.19
C SER A 89 -8.72 -15.37 -6.46
N LEU A 90 -8.70 -14.18 -7.08
CA LEU A 90 -9.36 -12.99 -6.52
C LEU A 90 -10.88 -13.18 -6.39
N ARG A 91 -11.51 -13.90 -7.32
CA ARG A 91 -12.95 -14.16 -7.29
C ARG A 91 -13.29 -15.11 -6.14
N GLU A 92 -12.53 -16.18 -5.97
CA GLU A 92 -12.70 -17.14 -4.87
C GLU A 92 -12.48 -16.48 -3.51
N MET A 93 -11.43 -15.66 -3.37
CA MET A 93 -11.17 -14.91 -2.14
C MET A 93 -12.33 -13.97 -1.78
N ARG A 94 -12.90 -13.29 -2.78
CA ARG A 94 -14.05 -12.41 -2.58
C ARG A 94 -15.29 -13.19 -2.15
N GLN A 95 -15.56 -14.33 -2.79
CA GLN A 95 -16.68 -15.19 -2.42
C GLN A 95 -16.53 -15.75 -1.00
N SER A 96 -15.33 -16.24 -0.65
CA SER A 96 -15.03 -16.71 0.70
C SER A 96 -15.19 -15.61 1.75
N SER A 97 -14.76 -14.37 1.43
CA SER A 97 -14.95 -13.21 2.31
C SER A 97 -16.42 -12.86 2.50
N ASP A 98 -17.22 -12.88 1.44
CA ASP A 98 -18.66 -12.62 1.50
C ASP A 98 -19.40 -13.70 2.30
N GLU A 99 -19.02 -14.97 2.14
CA GLU A 99 -19.54 -16.09 2.94
C GLU A 99 -19.15 -15.98 4.41
N MET A 100 -17.89 -15.64 4.70
CA MET A 100 -17.42 -15.38 6.06
C MET A 100 -18.19 -14.21 6.69
N PHE A 101 -18.43 -13.13 5.94
CA PHE A 101 -19.20 -11.99 6.43
C PHE A 101 -20.66 -12.36 6.72
N LYS A 102 -21.31 -13.13 5.84
CA LYS A 102 -22.65 -13.68 6.10
C LYS A 102 -22.65 -14.58 7.33
N GLY A 103 -21.66 -15.46 7.48
CA GLY A 103 -21.48 -16.29 8.67
C GLY A 103 -21.29 -15.46 9.95
N LEU A 104 -20.57 -14.35 9.90
CA LEU A 104 -20.42 -13.43 11.03
C LEU A 104 -21.72 -12.69 11.37
N VAL A 105 -22.53 -12.34 10.38
CA VAL A 105 -23.86 -11.72 10.59
C VAL A 105 -24.85 -12.74 11.15
N GLU A 106 -24.83 -13.97 10.68
CA GLU A 106 -25.65 -15.07 11.19
C GLU A 106 -25.22 -15.48 12.59
N LEU A 107 -23.92 -15.60 12.86
CA LEU A 107 -23.37 -15.76 14.20
C LEU A 107 -23.79 -14.60 15.08
N ARG A 108 -23.69 -13.34 14.65
CA ARG A 108 -24.19 -12.18 15.41
C ARG A 108 -25.68 -12.30 15.74
N ARG A 109 -26.49 -12.87 14.85
CA ARG A 109 -27.94 -13.06 15.04
C ARG A 109 -28.26 -14.24 15.97
N GLN A 110 -27.51 -15.33 15.87
CA GLN A 110 -27.61 -16.51 16.76
C GLN A 110 -27.05 -16.20 18.16
N LEU A 111 -26.00 -15.40 18.22
CA LEU A 111 -25.42 -14.80 19.42
C LEU A 111 -26.22 -13.57 19.90
N GLY A 112 -27.48 -13.43 19.49
CA GLY A 112 -28.39 -12.41 20.03
C GLY A 112 -28.61 -12.50 21.55
N ASP A 113 -28.18 -13.60 22.19
CA ASP A 113 -28.08 -13.75 23.65
C ASP A 113 -26.77 -13.17 24.25
N LEU A 114 -25.81 -12.70 23.43
CA LEU A 114 -24.54 -12.07 23.86
C LEU A 114 -24.64 -10.55 24.09
N GLY A 115 -25.82 -10.03 24.39
CA GLY A 115 -25.93 -8.70 25.02
C GLY A 115 -25.17 -8.64 26.36
N LEU A 116 -25.00 -9.80 27.02
CA LEU A 116 -24.27 -9.98 28.28
C LEU A 116 -22.74 -9.87 28.11
N VAL A 117 -22.16 -10.44 27.05
CA VAL A 117 -20.69 -10.55 26.93
C VAL A 117 -20.02 -9.23 26.54
N GLN A 118 -20.69 -8.34 25.78
CA GLN A 118 -20.07 -7.06 25.43
C GLN A 118 -19.98 -6.09 26.62
N GLY A 119 -21.02 -6.04 27.47
CA GLY A 119 -21.00 -5.23 28.69
C GLY A 119 -19.94 -5.71 29.67
N GLU A 120 -19.84 -7.03 29.87
CA GLU A 120 -18.82 -7.63 30.72
C GLU A 120 -17.40 -7.32 30.26
N ILE A 121 -17.10 -7.30 28.95
CA ILE A 121 -15.78 -6.96 28.43
C ILE A 121 -15.41 -5.51 28.75
N ALA A 122 -16.35 -4.57 28.54
CA ALA A 122 -16.12 -3.17 28.86
C ALA A 122 -15.91 -2.98 30.38
N GLU A 123 -16.76 -3.61 31.20
CA GLU A 123 -16.64 -3.56 32.66
C GLU A 123 -15.31 -4.12 33.14
N ASP A 124 -14.93 -5.27 32.62
CA ASP A 124 -13.70 -5.99 32.95
C ASP A 124 -12.44 -5.22 32.52
N LEU A 125 -12.47 -4.57 31.36
CA LEU A 125 -11.43 -3.65 30.91
C LEU A 125 -11.22 -2.52 31.93
N PHE A 126 -12.29 -1.80 32.28
CA PHE A 126 -12.15 -0.65 33.18
C PHE A 126 -11.82 -1.09 34.60
N TYR A 127 -12.46 -2.16 35.11
CA TYR A 127 -12.23 -2.71 36.44
C TYR A 127 -10.74 -3.04 36.67
N ARG A 128 -10.12 -3.79 35.75
CA ARG A 128 -8.69 -4.14 35.85
C ARG A 128 -7.76 -2.93 35.80
N ASN A 129 -8.18 -1.84 35.16
CA ASN A 129 -7.36 -0.65 34.97
C ASN A 129 -7.61 0.44 36.02
N ILE A 130 -8.61 0.31 36.91
CA ILE A 130 -8.92 1.36 37.90
C ILE A 130 -7.70 1.74 38.75
N PHE A 131 -6.95 0.75 39.23
CA PHE A 131 -5.75 1.01 40.03
C PHE A 131 -4.72 1.85 39.28
N TYR A 132 -4.52 1.60 37.98
CA TYR A 132 -3.56 2.35 37.17
C TYR A 132 -4.08 3.76 36.85
N LEU A 133 -5.35 3.87 36.46
CA LEU A 133 -5.97 5.14 36.09
C LEU A 133 -6.04 6.14 37.24
N PHE A 134 -6.20 5.63 38.45
CA PHE A 134 -6.37 6.42 39.68
C PHE A 134 -5.28 6.07 40.71
N LYS A 135 -4.05 5.85 40.26
CA LYS A 135 -2.92 5.47 41.13
C LYS A 135 -2.73 6.41 42.33
N ASP A 136 -3.01 7.70 42.14
CA ASP A 136 -2.85 8.75 43.16
C ASP A 136 -3.99 8.75 44.20
N PHE A 137 -5.09 8.02 43.95
CA PHE A 137 -6.21 7.91 44.90
C PHE A 137 -6.01 6.85 45.98
N HIS A 138 -5.08 5.91 45.79
CA HIS A 138 -4.77 4.84 46.73
C HIS A 138 -6.04 4.13 47.27
N PHE A 139 -6.78 3.46 46.38
CA PHE A 139 -7.95 2.69 46.78
C PHE A 139 -7.57 1.49 47.66
N ASN A 140 -8.32 1.30 48.74
CA ASN A 140 -8.17 0.16 49.65
C ASN A 140 -9.02 -1.03 49.20
N ASP A 141 -10.14 -0.76 48.53
CA ASP A 141 -11.09 -1.77 48.08
C ASP A 141 -11.74 -1.36 46.75
N ILE A 142 -11.99 -2.33 45.88
CA ILE A 142 -12.67 -2.12 44.60
C ILE A 142 -13.69 -3.24 44.43
N HIS A 143 -14.96 -2.87 44.37
CA HIS A 143 -16.06 -3.78 44.12
C HIS A 143 -16.42 -3.75 42.63
N ARG A 144 -16.44 -4.93 42.00
CA ARG A 144 -17.11 -5.14 40.71
C ARG A 144 -18.55 -5.55 40.97
N ASN A 145 -19.46 -4.92 40.24
CA ASN A 145 -20.88 -5.19 40.27
C ASN A 145 -21.51 -5.15 41.68
N LEU A 146 -21.42 -3.97 42.33
CA LEU A 146 -21.98 -3.77 43.65
C LEU A 146 -23.52 -3.67 43.58
N LYS A 147 -24.21 -4.69 44.10
CA LYS A 147 -25.67 -4.78 44.07
C LYS A 147 -26.31 -4.68 45.46
N LYS A 148 -27.47 -4.03 45.49
CA LYS A 148 -28.48 -4.19 46.54
C LYS A 148 -29.74 -4.77 45.90
N LYS A 149 -30.11 -5.98 46.32
CA LYS A 149 -31.14 -6.81 45.68
C LYS A 149 -32.44 -6.00 45.50
N GLY A 150 -32.85 -5.83 44.25
CA GLY A 150 -34.10 -5.13 43.89
C GLY A 150 -34.06 -3.60 43.98
N GLU A 151 -32.91 -2.98 44.28
CA GLU A 151 -32.84 -1.53 44.52
C GLU A 151 -31.82 -0.82 43.61
N ALA A 152 -30.58 -1.31 43.56
CA ALA A 152 -29.52 -0.63 42.80
C ALA A 152 -28.37 -1.57 42.40
N GLU A 153 -27.78 -1.27 41.25
CA GLU A 153 -26.60 -1.95 40.70
C GLU A 153 -25.64 -0.90 40.13
N TYR A 154 -24.37 -1.02 40.52
CA TYR A 154 -23.26 -0.15 40.11
C TYR A 154 -22.09 -1.00 39.63
N ASP A 155 -21.58 -0.69 38.43
CA ASP A 155 -20.66 -1.56 37.72
C ASP A 155 -19.30 -1.64 38.41
N ILE A 156 -18.74 -0.51 38.84
CA ILE A 156 -17.50 -0.45 39.61
C ILE A 156 -17.62 0.57 40.75
N VAL A 157 -17.19 0.19 41.94
CA VAL A 157 -17.14 1.07 43.12
C VAL A 157 -15.77 0.94 43.77
N ALA A 158 -14.97 2.00 43.74
CA ALA A 158 -13.64 2.02 44.35
C ALA A 158 -13.63 2.93 45.58
N VAL A 159 -13.03 2.48 46.68
CA VAL A 159 -13.12 3.12 47.99
C VAL A 159 -11.73 3.32 48.58
N ASN A 160 -11.46 4.50 49.11
CA ASN A 160 -10.32 4.77 49.99
C ASN A 160 -10.83 5.31 51.34
N ASN A 161 -9.96 5.77 52.23
CA ASN A 161 -10.35 6.21 53.57
C ASN A 161 -11.30 7.43 53.60
N GLU A 162 -11.36 8.24 52.54
CA GLU A 162 -12.12 9.50 52.52
C GLU A 162 -13.23 9.54 51.46
N SER A 163 -13.07 8.80 50.37
CA SER A 163 -13.83 8.96 49.15
C SER A 163 -14.30 7.62 48.59
N VAL A 164 -15.44 7.67 47.90
CA VAL A 164 -15.97 6.58 47.10
C VAL A 164 -16.12 7.05 45.65
N LEU A 165 -15.54 6.32 44.71
CA LEU A 165 -15.66 6.55 43.27
C LEU A 165 -16.62 5.52 42.69
N VAL A 166 -17.75 5.99 42.16
CA VAL A 166 -18.78 5.15 41.52
C VAL A 166 -18.68 5.30 40.00
N ILE A 167 -18.51 4.20 39.28
CA ILE A 167 -18.34 4.21 37.83
C ILE A 167 -19.43 3.36 37.17
N GLU A 168 -20.11 3.96 36.19
CA GLU A 168 -21.03 3.26 35.28
C GLU A 168 -20.33 2.98 33.94
N VAL A 169 -20.47 1.78 33.42
CA VAL A 169 -19.87 1.32 32.17
C VAL A 169 -20.93 1.12 31.09
N LYS A 170 -20.59 1.52 29.87
CA LYS A 170 -21.42 1.36 28.66
C LYS A 170 -20.55 0.96 27.49
N ASN A 171 -21.09 0.21 26.52
CA ASN A 171 -20.34 -0.04 25.28
C ASN A 171 -20.15 1.24 24.46
N LYS A 172 -21.22 2.04 24.37
CA LYS A 172 -21.22 3.34 23.70
C LYS A 172 -21.92 4.36 24.58
N LEU A 173 -21.25 5.48 24.84
CA LEU A 173 -21.79 6.53 25.70
C LEU A 173 -22.73 7.45 24.91
N GLU A 174 -23.91 7.69 25.48
CA GLU A 174 -24.90 8.63 24.94
C GLU A 174 -25.27 9.69 25.99
N LYS A 175 -25.64 10.90 25.55
CA LYS A 175 -25.99 12.02 26.45
C LYS A 175 -27.04 11.63 27.49
N ARG A 176 -28.11 10.96 27.07
CA ARG A 176 -29.20 10.50 27.97
C ARG A 176 -28.71 9.58 29.09
N MET A 177 -27.62 8.83 28.86
CA MET A 177 -27.06 7.92 29.86
C MET A 177 -26.31 8.70 30.93
N VAL A 178 -25.58 9.75 30.53
CA VAL A 178 -24.95 10.71 31.45
C VAL A 178 -26.02 11.35 32.33
N ASP A 179 -27.10 11.86 31.72
CA ASP A 179 -28.20 12.48 32.45
C ASP A 179 -28.88 11.50 33.42
N ASN A 180 -29.12 10.25 32.98
CA ASN A 180 -29.74 9.24 33.83
C ASN A 180 -28.83 8.82 34.99
N PHE A 181 -27.52 8.73 34.75
CA PHE A 181 -26.55 8.41 35.79
C PHE A 181 -26.52 9.49 36.87
N LEU A 182 -26.42 10.76 36.46
CA LEU A 182 -26.37 11.92 37.36
C LEU A 182 -27.68 12.16 38.12
N ASN A 183 -28.82 12.06 37.45
CA ASN A 183 -30.11 12.44 38.05
C ASN A 183 -30.79 11.32 38.81
N LYS A 184 -30.44 10.05 38.54
CA LYS A 184 -31.11 8.89 39.16
C LYS A 184 -30.15 7.99 39.93
N LYS A 185 -29.08 7.49 39.29
CA LYS A 185 -28.20 6.51 39.93
C LYS A 185 -27.38 7.13 41.05
N ILE A 186 -26.66 8.23 40.79
CA ILE A 186 -25.79 8.87 41.79
C ILE A 186 -26.54 9.29 43.07
N PRO A 187 -27.69 9.99 43.01
CA PRO A 187 -28.45 10.34 44.21
C PRO A 187 -28.99 9.14 44.98
N ASN A 188 -29.15 7.98 44.33
CA ASN A 188 -29.62 6.75 44.95
C ASN A 188 -28.48 5.96 45.62
N PHE A 189 -27.21 6.21 45.29
CA PHE A 189 -26.08 5.41 45.77
C PHE A 189 -25.98 5.38 47.30
N LYS A 190 -25.93 6.55 47.94
CA LYS A 190 -25.83 6.66 49.40
C LYS A 190 -27.08 6.13 50.13
N LYS A 191 -28.26 6.22 49.50
CA LYS A 191 -29.51 5.62 50.02
C LYS A 191 -29.45 4.09 50.00
N ALA A 192 -28.98 3.53 48.88
CA ALA A 192 -28.81 2.10 48.72
C ALA A 192 -27.70 1.56 49.63
N PHE A 193 -26.59 2.29 49.77
CA PHE A 193 -25.42 1.88 50.56
C PHE A 193 -25.07 2.90 51.66
N PRO A 194 -25.81 2.94 52.78
CA PRO A 194 -25.61 3.91 53.86
C PRO A 194 -24.21 3.89 54.49
N LYS A 195 -23.46 2.78 54.37
CA LYS A 195 -22.06 2.69 54.84
C LYS A 195 -21.16 3.75 54.20
N PHE A 196 -21.51 4.27 53.02
CA PHE A 196 -20.75 5.29 52.31
C PHE A 196 -21.27 6.73 52.53
N GLN A 197 -22.22 6.95 53.44
CA GLN A 197 -22.86 8.26 53.63
C GLN A 197 -21.87 9.40 53.93
N LYS A 198 -20.81 9.08 54.70
CA LYS A 198 -19.78 10.05 55.13
C LYS A 198 -18.63 10.23 54.14
N TYR A 199 -18.60 9.45 53.06
CA TYR A 199 -17.53 9.51 52.07
C TYR A 199 -17.81 10.61 51.05
N LYS A 200 -16.76 11.29 50.59
CA LYS A 200 -16.83 12.18 49.42
C LYS A 200 -17.14 11.32 48.21
N MET A 201 -18.29 11.56 47.57
CA MET A 201 -18.71 10.72 46.44
C MET A 201 -18.27 11.37 45.14
N LEU A 202 -17.37 10.67 44.45
CA LEU A 202 -16.96 10.99 43.09
C LEU A 202 -17.64 10.02 42.13
N ALA A 203 -17.79 10.45 40.89
CA ALA A 203 -18.48 9.65 39.88
C ALA A 203 -17.73 9.64 38.55
N GLY A 204 -17.85 8.54 37.82
CA GLY A 204 -17.28 8.40 36.49
C GLY A 204 -18.15 7.58 35.55
N MET A 205 -17.89 7.71 34.26
CA MET A 205 -18.47 6.84 33.24
C MET A 205 -17.39 6.30 32.32
N GLY A 206 -17.40 4.99 32.09
CA GLY A 206 -16.51 4.32 31.16
C GLY A 206 -17.25 3.86 29.91
N ALA A 207 -16.65 4.05 28.74
CA ALA A 207 -17.16 3.41 27.53
C ALA A 207 -16.10 3.12 26.46
N LEU A 208 -16.33 2.04 25.70
CA LEU A 208 -15.47 1.66 24.58
C LEU A 208 -15.56 2.67 23.43
N VAL A 209 -16.76 3.22 23.20
CA VAL A 209 -17.01 4.23 22.17
C VAL A 209 -17.58 5.50 22.80
N ILE A 210 -16.82 6.60 22.71
CA ILE A 210 -17.23 7.93 23.18
C ILE A 210 -17.05 8.93 22.03
N LYS A 211 -18.11 9.66 21.69
CA LYS A 211 -17.98 10.83 20.83
C LYS A 211 -17.47 12.02 21.64
N ASP A 212 -16.62 12.84 21.03
CA ASP A 212 -15.98 14.00 21.66
C ASP A 212 -16.95 14.96 22.37
N ASP A 213 -18.11 15.25 21.76
CA ASP A 213 -19.14 16.11 22.32
C ASP A 213 -19.77 15.52 23.58
N ILE A 214 -20.01 14.21 23.58
CA ILE A 214 -20.55 13.47 24.73
C ILE A 214 -19.52 13.34 25.86
N GLY A 215 -18.25 13.05 25.53
CA GLY A 215 -17.16 13.01 26.50
C GLY A 215 -16.96 14.35 27.21
N ARG A 216 -16.94 15.45 26.44
CA ARG A 216 -16.89 16.81 27.00
C ARG A 216 -18.12 17.14 27.85
N TYR A 217 -19.30 16.66 27.48
CA TYR A 217 -20.52 16.87 28.27
C TYR A 217 -20.43 16.16 29.63
N ALA A 218 -20.00 14.89 29.65
CA ALA A 218 -19.80 14.13 30.88
C ALA A 218 -18.73 14.77 31.78
N GLU A 219 -17.59 15.16 31.21
CA GLU A 219 -16.53 15.88 31.94
C GLU A 219 -17.04 17.19 32.55
N LYS A 220 -17.73 18.04 31.76
CA LYS A 220 -18.29 19.31 32.26
C LYS A 220 -19.33 19.11 33.35
N SER A 221 -19.98 17.94 33.37
CA SER A 221 -20.91 17.56 34.43
C SER A 221 -20.22 17.09 35.72
N GLY A 222 -18.88 17.09 35.74
CA GLY A 222 -18.06 16.75 36.89
C GLY A 222 -17.67 15.28 37.00
N LEU A 223 -17.88 14.50 35.93
CA LEU A 223 -17.59 13.06 35.89
C LEU A 223 -16.16 12.78 35.40
N TYR A 224 -15.53 11.78 35.98
CA TYR A 224 -14.42 11.10 35.30
C TYR A 224 -14.94 10.38 34.05
N VAL A 225 -14.20 10.45 32.95
CA VAL A 225 -14.57 9.85 31.67
C VAL A 225 -13.46 8.88 31.28
N LEU A 226 -13.79 7.59 31.27
CA LEU A 226 -12.85 6.52 30.95
C LEU A 226 -13.12 5.98 29.55
N THR A 227 -12.07 5.71 28.79
CA THR A 227 -12.18 5.10 27.46
C THR A 227 -11.03 4.14 27.17
N GLN A 228 -11.17 3.32 26.13
CA GLN A 228 -10.13 2.37 25.73
C GLN A 228 -8.98 3.07 24.98
N THR A 229 -7.77 2.54 25.11
CA THR A 229 -6.61 2.94 24.31
C THR A 229 -6.46 2.03 23.08
N GLY A 230 -5.67 2.46 22.08
CA GLY A 230 -5.49 1.72 20.83
C GLY A 230 -4.80 0.36 20.97
N ASP A 231 -4.08 0.14 22.08
CA ASP A 231 -3.41 -1.10 22.48
C ASP A 231 -4.27 -2.00 23.38
N GLY A 232 -5.55 -1.66 23.58
CA GLY A 232 -6.50 -2.47 24.37
C GLY A 232 -6.44 -2.21 25.89
N GLY A 233 -5.74 -1.16 26.33
CA GLY A 233 -5.78 -0.66 27.70
C GLY A 233 -6.93 0.33 27.93
N ALA A 234 -6.89 1.04 29.06
CA ALA A 234 -7.83 2.11 29.39
C ALA A 234 -7.10 3.42 29.69
N SER A 235 -7.78 4.54 29.48
CA SER A 235 -7.28 5.90 29.76
C SER A 235 -8.38 6.81 30.28
N LEU A 236 -7.98 7.90 30.96
CA LEU A 236 -8.87 9.00 31.29
C LEU A 236 -8.92 9.97 30.09
N MET A 237 -10.11 10.21 29.58
CA MET A 237 -10.36 11.20 28.52
C MET A 237 -10.36 12.63 29.08
N ASN A 238 -10.55 12.80 30.40
CA ASN A 238 -10.59 14.11 31.04
C ASN A 238 -9.32 14.92 30.75
N HIS A 239 -9.46 16.23 30.54
CA HIS A 239 -8.30 17.10 30.38
C HIS A 239 -7.44 17.19 31.66
N LYS A 240 -6.16 17.52 31.52
CA LYS A 240 -5.18 17.55 32.63
C LYS A 240 -5.53 18.46 33.82
N ARG A 241 -6.41 19.46 33.62
CA ARG A 241 -6.84 20.42 34.67
C ARG A 241 -8.24 20.10 35.21
N PHE A 242 -8.79 18.94 34.85
CA PHE A 242 -10.11 18.53 35.29
C PHE A 242 -10.15 18.43 36.81
N LYS A 243 -11.25 18.94 37.38
CA LYS A 243 -11.58 18.80 38.79
C LYS A 243 -12.92 18.07 38.90
N PRO A 244 -12.97 16.89 39.54
CA PRO A 244 -14.22 16.17 39.68
C PRO A 244 -15.18 16.92 40.60
N LYS A 245 -16.47 16.73 40.36
CA LYS A 245 -17.53 17.20 41.27
C LYS A 245 -17.70 16.18 42.40
N GLU A 246 -17.91 16.67 43.61
CA GLU A 246 -18.41 15.87 44.73
C GLU A 246 -19.95 15.85 44.71
N PHE A 247 -20.54 14.66 44.89
CA PHE A 247 -21.98 14.40 44.78
C PHE A 247 -22.65 13.96 46.08
#